data_AF-A0A958BYT0-F1
#
_entry.id   AF-A0A958BYT0-F1
#
_cell.length_a   1.000
_cell.length_b   1.000
_cell.length_c   1.000
_cell.angle_alpha   90.00
_cell.angle_beta   90.00
_cell.angle_gamma   90.00
#
_symmetry.space_group_name_H-M   'P 1'
#
loop_
_entity.id
_entity.type
_entity.pdbx_description
1 polymer ?
#
loop_
_entity_poly.entity_id
_entity_poly.type
_entity_poly.pdbx_seq_one_letter_code
_entity_poly.pdbx_strand_id
1 'polypeptide(L)'
;MPKRSLITISLTALGCLFIALSIAVLLTAPVSAKSHFLGRLQRDYPNIVGTRLDGCVMCHKDGIPDGPLNRFADDYYTHGFKFERIEDLDSDRDGFTNVEELLALTFPGDPQDFPADAPAQAQATPT
;
A
#
# COMPACT_ATOMS: atom_id res chain seq x y z
N MET A 1 -25.50 -55.37 24.43
CA MET A 1 -24.31 -54.97 23.65
C MET A 1 -24.44 -53.51 23.20
N PRO A 2 -23.63 -52.57 23.73
CA PRO A 2 -23.80 -51.12 23.55
C PRO A 2 -23.14 -50.63 22.24
N LYS A 3 -23.86 -50.66 21.11
CA LYS A 3 -23.36 -50.13 19.82
C LYS A 3 -23.68 -48.65 19.57
N ARG A 4 -24.64 -48.07 20.30
CA ARG A 4 -25.10 -46.68 20.08
C ARG A 4 -24.16 -45.61 20.65
N SER A 5 -23.44 -45.92 21.73
CA SER A 5 -22.57 -44.96 22.44
C SER A 5 -21.30 -44.60 21.64
N LEU A 6 -20.72 -45.57 20.91
CA LEU A 6 -19.51 -45.37 20.12
C LEU A 6 -19.73 -44.49 18.87
N ILE A 7 -20.92 -44.55 18.26
CA ILE A 7 -21.23 -43.79 17.04
C ILE A 7 -21.43 -42.30 17.34
N THR A 8 -22.12 -41.96 18.44
CA THR A 8 -22.32 -40.56 18.87
C THR A 8 -21.03 -39.88 19.32
N ILE A 9 -20.13 -40.61 19.99
CA ILE A 9 -18.80 -40.10 20.37
C ILE A 9 -17.94 -39.84 19.12
N SER A 10 -18.12 -40.65 18.07
CA SER A 10 -17.37 -40.52 16.81
C SER A 10 -17.83 -39.32 15.97
N LEU A 11 -19.15 -39.02 15.91
CA LEU A 11 -19.66 -37.83 15.21
C LEU A 11 -19.28 -36.51 15.89
N THR A 12 -19.30 -36.45 17.23
CA THR A 12 -18.86 -35.26 17.97
C THR A 12 -17.36 -35.04 17.85
N ALA A 13 -16.54 -36.10 17.92
CA ALA A 13 -15.10 -36.01 17.70
C ALA A 13 -14.74 -35.52 16.29
N LEU A 14 -15.45 -36.00 15.26
CA LEU A 14 -15.24 -35.57 13.87
C LEU A 14 -15.66 -34.10 13.64
N GLY A 15 -16.76 -33.68 14.26
CA GLY A 15 -17.21 -32.28 14.25
C GLY A 15 -16.22 -31.33 14.95
N CYS A 16 -15.72 -31.72 16.12
CA CYS A 16 -14.69 -30.97 16.83
C CYS A 16 -13.38 -30.86 16.02
N LEU A 17 -13.00 -31.94 15.32
CA LEU A 17 -11.82 -31.93 14.44
C LEU A 17 -12.01 -30.98 13.25
N PHE A 18 -13.19 -30.97 12.62
CA PHE A 18 -13.48 -30.07 11.49
C PHE A 18 -13.49 -28.60 11.91
N ILE A 19 -14.06 -28.30 13.07
CA ILE A 19 -14.06 -26.95 13.65
C ILE A 19 -12.62 -26.53 13.99
N ALA A 20 -11.84 -27.40 14.63
CA ALA A 20 -10.44 -27.12 14.95
C ALA A 20 -9.60 -26.88 13.69
N LEU A 21 -9.81 -27.65 12.63
CA LEU A 21 -9.11 -27.48 11.35
C LEU A 21 -9.50 -26.16 10.66
N SER A 22 -10.78 -25.80 10.70
CA SER A 22 -11.28 -24.53 10.11
C SER A 22 -10.74 -23.30 10.85
N ILE A 23 -10.66 -23.36 12.18
CA ILE A 23 -10.04 -22.30 13.00
C ILE A 23 -8.55 -22.21 12.71
N ALA A 24 -7.85 -23.34 12.59
CA ALA A 24 -6.42 -23.34 12.27
C ALA A 24 -6.11 -22.67 10.91
N VAL A 25 -6.98 -22.86 9.91
CA VAL A 25 -6.84 -22.17 8.61
C VAL A 25 -7.04 -20.66 8.76
N LEU A 26 -8.06 -20.22 9.50
CA LEU A 26 -8.34 -18.79 9.73
C LEU A 26 -7.22 -18.06 10.50
N LEU A 27 -6.49 -18.75 11.40
CA LEU A 27 -5.38 -18.18 12.15
C LEU A 27 -4.12 -17.90 11.31
N THR A 28 -4.04 -18.44 10.09
CA THR A 28 -2.87 -18.26 9.20
C THR A 28 -3.06 -17.21 8.12
N ALA A 29 -4.22 -16.54 8.07
CA ALA A 29 -4.45 -15.49 7.10
C ALA A 29 -3.53 -14.28 7.36
N PRO A 30 -2.74 -13.82 6.38
CA PRO A 30 -1.95 -12.61 6.55
C PRO A 30 -2.89 -11.40 6.65
N VAL A 31 -2.86 -10.70 7.79
CA VAL A 31 -3.56 -9.43 7.95
C VAL A 31 -2.61 -8.32 7.50
N SER A 32 -2.85 -7.77 6.31
CA SER A 32 -2.16 -6.55 5.87
C SER A 32 -2.93 -5.34 6.39
N ALA A 33 -2.36 -4.62 7.34
CA ALA A 33 -2.90 -3.36 7.82
C ALA A 33 -2.25 -2.22 7.03
N LYS A 34 -3.00 -1.60 6.11
CA LYS A 34 -2.56 -0.37 5.44
C LYS A 34 -2.67 0.80 6.41
N SER A 35 -1.76 1.77 6.30
CA SER A 35 -1.92 3.01 7.04
C SER A 35 -3.19 3.75 6.58
N HIS A 36 -3.81 4.53 7.46
CA HIS A 36 -5.00 5.33 7.10
C HIS A 36 -4.71 6.27 5.91
N PHE A 37 -3.47 6.77 5.79
CA PHE A 37 -3.05 7.62 4.69
C PHE A 37 -2.92 6.86 3.37
N LEU A 38 -2.30 5.69 3.38
CA LEU A 38 -2.20 4.85 2.18
C LEU A 38 -3.60 4.37 1.73
N GLY A 39 -4.49 4.03 2.67
CA GLY A 39 -5.88 3.69 2.36
C GLY A 39 -6.67 4.86 1.77
N ARG A 40 -6.40 6.10 2.20
CA ARG A 40 -6.96 7.31 1.58
C ARG A 40 -6.44 7.50 0.17
N LEU A 41 -5.12 7.42 -0.02
CA LEU A 41 -4.50 7.56 -1.34
C LEU A 41 -5.08 6.55 -2.34
N GLN A 42 -5.25 5.29 -1.94
CA GLN A 42 -5.81 4.25 -2.81
C GLN A 42 -7.29 4.43 -3.15
N ARG A 43 -8.03 5.08 -2.26
CA ARG A 43 -9.43 5.42 -2.55
C ARG A 43 -9.50 6.55 -3.57
N ASP A 44 -8.62 7.53 -3.45
CA ASP A 44 -8.59 8.72 -4.31
C ASP A 44 -7.94 8.38 -5.67
N TYR A 45 -6.96 7.45 -5.70
CA TYR A 45 -6.26 6.92 -6.89
C TYR A 45 -6.33 5.38 -6.95
N PRO A 46 -7.44 4.79 -7.39
CA PRO A 46 -7.60 3.33 -7.42
C PRO A 46 -6.64 2.61 -8.39
N ASN A 47 -6.07 3.31 -9.37
CA ASN A 47 -5.12 2.76 -10.35
C ASN A 47 -3.79 2.32 -9.71
N ILE A 48 -3.47 2.79 -8.49
CA ILE A 48 -2.21 2.46 -7.82
C ILE A 48 -2.29 1.14 -7.03
N VAL A 49 -3.48 0.61 -6.77
CA VAL A 49 -3.68 -0.59 -5.94
C VAL A 49 -3.00 -1.79 -6.59
N GLY A 50 -2.17 -2.50 -5.82
CA GLY A 50 -1.37 -3.63 -6.29
C GLY A 50 -0.18 -3.25 -7.19
N THR A 51 0.12 -1.96 -7.33
CA THR A 51 1.33 -1.49 -8.02
C THR A 51 2.46 -1.21 -7.01
N ARG A 52 3.62 -0.77 -7.50
CA ARG A 52 4.74 -0.35 -6.64
C ARG A 52 4.44 0.86 -5.74
N LEU A 53 3.37 1.60 -6.03
CA LEU A 53 2.89 2.72 -5.22
C LEU A 53 1.98 2.26 -4.05
N ASP A 54 1.59 0.98 -4.00
CA ASP A 54 0.78 0.38 -2.92
C ASP A 54 1.66 -0.06 -1.74
N GLY A 55 2.46 0.85 -1.19
CA GLY A 55 3.40 0.49 -0.13
C GLY A 55 4.02 1.67 0.61
N CYS A 56 4.82 1.35 1.63
CA CYS A 56 5.45 2.34 2.50
C CYS A 56 6.37 3.32 1.76
N VAL A 57 7.01 2.87 0.67
CA VAL A 57 7.92 3.69 -0.15
C VAL A 57 7.21 4.93 -0.73
N MET A 58 5.89 4.85 -0.92
CA MET A 58 5.08 5.98 -1.37
C MET A 58 5.23 7.23 -0.50
N CYS A 59 5.44 7.05 0.82
CA CYS A 59 5.56 8.17 1.76
C CYS A 59 6.88 8.21 2.53
N HIS A 60 7.62 7.10 2.60
CA HIS A 60 8.85 6.99 3.39
C HIS A 60 10.04 6.69 2.48
N LYS A 61 11.15 7.40 2.69
CA LYS A 61 12.35 7.33 1.83
C LYS A 61 12.91 5.92 1.64
N ASP A 62 12.89 5.09 2.68
CA ASP A 62 13.45 3.73 2.65
C ASP A 62 12.37 2.64 2.69
N GLY A 63 11.09 3.01 2.54
CA GLY A 63 9.96 2.09 2.72
C GLY A 63 9.81 1.53 4.14
N ILE A 64 10.52 2.10 5.11
CA ILE A 64 10.46 1.72 6.52
C ILE A 64 9.25 2.40 7.15
N PRO A 65 8.31 1.65 7.77
CA PRO A 65 7.25 2.24 8.57
C PRO A 65 7.82 3.15 9.65
N ASP A 66 7.23 4.34 9.84
CA ASP A 66 7.70 5.38 10.77
C ASP A 66 9.11 5.94 10.47
N GLY A 67 9.69 5.59 9.32
CA GLY A 67 10.93 6.18 8.83
C GLY A 67 10.76 7.63 8.35
N PRO A 68 11.85 8.30 7.97
CA PRO A 68 11.79 9.66 7.43
C PRO A 68 10.84 9.76 6.24
N LEU A 69 10.01 10.81 6.24
CA LEU A 69 9.13 11.12 5.12
C LEU A 69 9.93 11.52 3.87
N ASN A 70 9.40 11.17 2.70
CA ASN A 70 9.83 11.73 1.43
C ASN A 70 9.17 13.10 1.20
N ARG A 71 9.57 13.80 0.14
CA ARG A 71 9.10 15.17 -0.13
C ARG A 71 7.60 15.21 -0.43
N PHE A 72 7.07 14.21 -1.15
CA PHE A 72 5.64 14.04 -1.39
C PHE A 72 4.83 13.95 -0.09
N ALA A 73 5.30 13.16 0.88
CA ALA A 73 4.64 13.03 2.17
C ALA A 73 4.79 14.28 3.05
N ASP A 74 5.90 15.01 2.95
CA ASP A 74 6.06 16.31 3.59
C ASP A 74 5.07 17.34 3.04
N ASP A 75 4.89 17.40 1.71
CA ASP A 75 3.90 18.28 1.08
C ASP A 75 2.48 17.88 1.48
N TYR A 76 2.17 16.58 1.47
CA TYR A 76 0.89 16.05 1.96
C TYR A 76 0.61 16.44 3.42
N TYR A 77 1.61 16.34 4.30
CA TYR A 77 1.51 16.73 5.70
C TYR A 77 1.26 18.24 5.84
N THR A 78 2.08 19.07 5.18
CA THR A 78 2.00 20.54 5.29
C THR A 78 0.77 21.14 4.62
N HIS A 79 0.18 20.45 3.63
CA HIS A 79 -1.06 20.84 2.96
C HIS A 79 -2.33 20.25 3.62
N GLY A 80 -2.21 19.71 4.84
CA GLY A 80 -3.34 19.34 5.68
C GLY A 80 -3.97 17.99 5.34
N PHE A 81 -3.16 17.03 4.88
CA PHE A 81 -3.56 15.65 4.60
C PHE A 81 -4.66 15.52 3.53
N LYS A 82 -4.49 16.28 2.44
CA LYS A 82 -5.42 16.33 1.30
C LYS A 82 -4.62 16.17 0.00
N PHE A 83 -4.75 15.03 -0.67
CA PHE A 83 -4.01 14.76 -1.90
C PHE A 83 -4.37 15.74 -3.01
N GLU A 84 -5.63 16.18 -3.06
CA GLU A 84 -6.13 17.16 -4.03
C GLU A 84 -5.45 18.54 -3.89
N ARG A 85 -4.76 18.80 -2.78
CA ARG A 85 -4.02 20.06 -2.55
C ARG A 85 -2.56 20.02 -2.99
N ILE A 86 -2.08 18.84 -3.37
CA ILE A 86 -0.70 18.64 -3.78
C ILE A 86 -0.60 18.07 -5.20
N GLU A 87 -1.72 17.80 -5.88
CA GLU A 87 -1.74 17.25 -7.25
C GLU A 87 -0.85 18.03 -8.23
N ASP A 88 -0.96 19.36 -8.22
CA ASP A 88 -0.21 20.26 -9.10
C ASP A 88 1.21 20.60 -8.59
N LEU A 89 1.63 20.04 -7.46
CA LEU A 89 2.99 20.25 -6.95
C LEU A 89 3.94 19.25 -7.59
N ASP A 90 5.14 19.71 -7.91
CA ASP A 90 6.31 18.89 -8.18
C ASP A 90 7.09 18.74 -6.87
N SER A 91 6.76 17.68 -6.13
CA SER A 91 7.21 17.51 -4.75
C SER A 91 8.71 17.25 -4.68
N ASP A 92 9.27 16.44 -5.58
CA ASP A 92 10.67 16.02 -5.59
C ASP A 92 11.58 16.81 -6.54
N ARG A 93 11.00 17.67 -7.38
CA ARG A 93 11.64 18.63 -8.29
C ARG A 93 12.29 17.98 -9.50
N ASP A 94 11.65 16.96 -10.04
CA ASP A 94 12.07 16.27 -11.25
C ASP A 94 11.44 16.84 -12.54
N GLY A 95 10.51 17.78 -12.40
CA GLY A 95 9.80 18.43 -13.50
C GLY A 95 8.40 17.89 -13.76
N PHE A 96 7.90 16.96 -12.94
CA PHE A 96 6.56 16.40 -13.05
C PHE A 96 5.72 16.74 -11.84
N THR A 97 4.43 16.92 -12.07
CA THR A 97 3.48 17.08 -10.98
C THR A 97 3.15 15.72 -10.35
N ASN A 98 2.80 15.74 -9.07
CA ASN A 98 2.42 14.55 -8.33
C ASN A 98 1.30 13.75 -9.02
N VAL A 99 0.34 14.42 -9.66
CA VAL A 99 -0.74 13.75 -10.38
C VAL A 99 -0.25 13.09 -11.68
N GLU A 100 0.67 13.70 -12.41
CA GLU A 100 1.26 13.10 -13.62
C GLU A 100 1.99 11.80 -13.27
N GLU A 101 2.71 11.79 -12.16
CA GLU A 101 3.42 10.63 -11.68
C GLU A 101 2.50 9.52 -11.14
N LEU A 102 1.50 9.87 -10.33
CA LEU A 102 0.51 8.90 -9.84
C LEU A 102 -0.25 8.22 -11.00
N LEU A 103 -0.47 8.93 -12.11
CA LEU A 103 -1.07 8.39 -13.34
C LEU A 103 -0.07 7.55 -14.15
N ALA A 104 1.20 7.96 -14.20
CA ALA A 104 2.29 7.22 -14.84
C ALA A 104 2.80 6.03 -14.00
N LEU A 105 2.25 5.85 -12.79
CA LEU A 105 2.70 4.89 -11.79
C LEU A 105 4.17 5.10 -11.39
N THR A 106 4.60 6.36 -11.23
CA THR A 106 5.91 6.78 -10.71
C THR A 106 5.82 7.41 -9.31
N PHE A 107 6.95 7.52 -8.61
CA PHE A 107 7.03 7.90 -7.19
C PHE A 107 7.23 9.41 -7.04
N PRO A 108 6.22 10.19 -6.59
CA PRO A 108 6.33 11.65 -6.54
C PRO A 108 7.24 12.25 -5.47
N GLY A 109 7.94 11.37 -4.75
CA GLY A 109 8.90 11.72 -3.72
C GLY A 109 10.32 11.26 -4.06
N ASP A 110 10.54 10.71 -5.26
CA ASP A 110 11.81 10.16 -5.74
C ASP A 110 12.17 10.75 -7.11
N PRO A 111 13.09 11.74 -7.17
CA PRO A 111 13.41 12.45 -8.40
C PRO A 111 14.20 11.61 -9.42
N GLN A 112 14.41 10.33 -9.15
CA GLN A 112 15.01 9.36 -10.08
C GLN A 112 13.97 8.44 -10.71
N ASP A 113 12.71 8.57 -10.33
CA ASP A 113 11.63 7.74 -10.80
C ASP A 113 10.49 8.58 -11.38
N PHE A 114 10.56 8.82 -12.68
CA PHE A 114 9.72 9.78 -13.37
C PHE A 114 9.17 9.24 -14.69
N PRO A 115 8.10 9.86 -15.24
CA PRO A 115 7.49 9.42 -16.49
C PRO A 115 8.49 9.46 -17.67
N ALA A 116 8.72 8.32 -18.33
CA ALA A 116 9.68 8.18 -19.43
C ALA A 116 9.27 8.91 -20.73
N ASP A 117 7.98 9.26 -20.88
CA ASP A 117 7.40 9.82 -22.12
C ASP A 117 7.29 11.35 -22.14
N ALA A 118 7.97 12.04 -21.23
CA ALA A 118 7.97 13.50 -21.21
C ALA A 118 8.93 14.09 -22.24
N PRO A 119 8.64 15.27 -22.81
CA PRO A 119 9.63 16.00 -23.58
C PRO A 119 10.84 16.27 -22.66
N ALA A 120 11.99 15.71 -23.03
CA ALA A 120 13.26 15.85 -22.31
C ALA A 120 13.62 17.33 -22.08
N GLN A 121 13.17 17.91 -20.97
CA GLN A 121 13.52 19.28 -20.57
C GLN A 121 13.61 19.40 -19.04
N ALA A 122 14.57 18.71 -18.43
CA ALA A 122 15.26 19.16 -17.20
C ALA A 122 16.36 18.18 -16.74
N GLN A 123 17.08 17.51 -17.65
CA GLN A 123 18.36 16.91 -17.25
C GLN A 123 19.38 18.03 -17.11
N ALA A 124 19.39 18.68 -15.95
CA ALA A 124 20.38 19.67 -15.59
C ALA A 124 21.77 19.02 -15.58
N THR A 125 22.62 19.55 -16.45
CA THR A 125 24.04 19.27 -16.61
C THR A 125 24.78 19.37 -15.27
N PRO A 126 25.60 18.37 -14.86
CA PRO A 126 26.56 18.58 -13.78
C PRO A 126 27.70 19.48 -14.30
N THR A 127 28.00 20.55 -13.56
CA THR A 127 29.17 21.43 -13.77
C THR A 127 30.42 20.83 -13.14
#